data_AF-A0A1Y1WDN8-F1
#
_entry.id   AF-A0A1Y1WDN8-F1
#
_cell.length_a   1.000
_cell.length_b   1.000
_cell.length_c   1.000
_cell.angle_alpha   90.00
_cell.angle_beta   90.00
_cell.angle_gamma   90.00
#
_symmetry.space_group_name_H-M   'P 1'
#
loop_
_entity.id
_entity.type
_entity.pdbx_description
1 polymer ?
#
loop_
_entity_poly.entity_id
_entity_poly.type
_entity_poly.pdbx_seq_one_letter_code
_entity_poly.pdbx_strand_id
1 'polypeptide(L)'
;MKVLFFGTDEFSNHALKALDADRRCNKPIVEKLGVVCPPPLYKFAKGRQQLTWEALVEKTARTRQLDIHHPNARKLTGWQVPSAGLKETDRYDIGVVSSFGMFIPQRIIESFPLGMINIHPSLLPEYRGPSPLQAALLDGKKETGITIQEVHPTVMDGGRVLAQMPYQIDGTATRIDMMNEMGHLSGQLLVKLLHNYEYVRERAIDQDESKVTTTRLYSREDSRVNWEQMSAEQIVRMHRAFCGREPVHSIWRKKNKMHSIQLQDIALPDPNVEPLDPEIAKYPPGSVFYRRKVPYLEVPCVDGSRIWIKQLQVQGRTPKTALQFVNGYLRVPGALRFLTDPVESKKPTPPFQWPEGKKPEAVVMAEQKAMERKQQLAEMKKSQKIVGECEYGPGELVPDDETLVDGETNK
;
A
#
# COMPACT_ATOMS: atom_id res chain seq x y z
N MET A 1 -21.42 -5.08 33.73
CA MET A 1 -20.52 -6.11 33.17
C MET A 1 -19.05 -5.80 33.46
N LYS A 2 -18.28 -6.81 33.87
CA LYS A 2 -16.82 -6.78 34.00
C LYS A 2 -16.19 -7.30 32.70
N VAL A 3 -15.49 -6.43 31.98
CA VAL A 3 -14.93 -6.71 30.64
C VAL A 3 -13.42 -6.89 30.73
N LEU A 4 -12.89 -7.96 30.12
CA LEU A 4 -11.45 -8.08 29.84
C LEU A 4 -11.19 -7.86 28.35
N PHE A 5 -10.50 -6.77 28.04
CA PHE A 5 -10.24 -6.34 26.66
C PHE A 5 -8.86 -6.80 26.17
N PHE A 6 -8.79 -7.48 25.05
CA PHE A 6 -7.58 -7.99 24.42
C PHE A 6 -7.30 -7.18 23.14
N GLY A 7 -6.20 -6.43 23.10
CA GLY A 7 -5.85 -5.63 21.93
C GLY A 7 -4.39 -5.21 21.84
N THR A 8 -4.03 -4.46 20.79
CA THR A 8 -2.62 -4.07 20.55
C THR A 8 -2.45 -2.74 19.81
N ASP A 9 -3.18 -2.55 18.71
CA ASP A 9 -2.95 -1.47 17.74
C ASP A 9 -3.93 -0.28 17.86
N GLU A 10 -3.90 0.65 16.91
CA GLU A 10 -4.81 1.81 16.86
C GLU A 10 -6.27 1.42 16.66
N PHE A 11 -6.57 0.42 15.83
CA PHE A 11 -7.94 -0.03 15.60
C PHE A 11 -8.59 -0.49 16.92
N SER A 12 -7.89 -1.36 17.66
CA SER A 12 -8.35 -1.84 18.97
C SER A 12 -8.36 -0.76 20.06
N ASN A 13 -7.48 0.25 19.95
CA ASN A 13 -7.42 1.38 20.88
C ASN A 13 -8.70 2.23 20.86
N HIS A 14 -9.37 2.36 19.71
CA HIS A 14 -10.66 3.04 19.64
C HIS A 14 -11.75 2.29 20.41
N ALA A 15 -11.82 0.96 20.29
CA ALA A 15 -12.75 0.14 21.06
C ALA A 15 -12.48 0.23 22.57
N LEU A 16 -11.20 0.18 22.99
CA LEU A 16 -10.83 0.37 24.39
C LEU A 16 -11.30 1.72 24.95
N LYS A 17 -11.07 2.80 24.20
CA LYS A 17 -11.50 4.15 24.59
C LYS A 17 -13.03 4.24 24.72
N ALA A 18 -13.79 3.59 23.85
CA ALA A 18 -15.23 3.55 23.91
C ALA A 18 -15.75 2.81 25.15
N LEU A 19 -15.15 1.65 25.46
CA LEU A 19 -15.48 0.89 26.69
C LEU A 19 -15.18 1.69 27.96
N ASP A 20 -14.03 2.36 28.05
CA ASP A 20 -13.71 3.19 29.22
C ASP A 20 -14.57 4.46 29.31
N ALA A 21 -15.02 5.00 28.17
CA ALA A 21 -15.97 6.11 28.16
C ALA A 21 -17.34 5.68 28.68
N ASP A 22 -17.85 4.52 28.24
CA ASP A 22 -19.09 3.94 28.77
C ASP A 22 -18.99 3.72 30.28
N ARG A 23 -17.89 3.12 30.75
CA ARG A 23 -17.63 2.87 32.18
C ARG A 23 -17.74 4.11 33.07
N ARG A 24 -17.47 5.29 32.52
CA ARG A 24 -17.49 6.57 33.24
C ARG A 24 -18.78 7.36 33.04
N CYS A 25 -19.74 6.85 32.27
CA CYS A 25 -21.01 7.53 32.05
C CYS A 25 -21.98 7.32 33.22
N ASN A 26 -23.15 7.97 33.18
CA ASN A 26 -24.14 7.92 34.26
C ASN A 26 -24.84 6.55 34.39
N LYS A 27 -24.96 5.81 33.30
CA LYS A 27 -25.60 4.48 33.23
C LYS A 27 -24.69 3.50 32.48
N PRO A 28 -23.53 3.14 33.07
CA PRO A 28 -22.55 2.30 32.39
C PRO A 28 -23.07 0.86 32.25
N ILE A 29 -22.80 0.22 31.11
CA ILE A 29 -22.88 -1.25 31.02
C ILE A 29 -21.55 -1.90 31.42
N VAL A 30 -20.43 -1.19 31.24
CA VAL A 30 -19.10 -1.61 31.67
C VAL A 30 -18.85 -1.14 33.10
N GLU A 31 -18.80 -2.04 34.07
CA GLU A 31 -18.51 -1.73 35.47
C GLU A 31 -17.01 -1.78 35.76
N LYS A 32 -16.32 -2.77 35.17
CA LYS A 32 -14.88 -2.96 35.28
C LYS A 32 -14.29 -3.25 33.92
N LEU A 33 -13.07 -2.74 33.69
CA LEU A 33 -12.35 -2.90 32.45
C LEU A 33 -10.88 -3.24 32.76
N GLY A 34 -10.48 -4.46 32.41
CA GLY A 34 -9.07 -4.87 32.36
C GLY A 34 -8.56 -4.91 30.92
N VAL A 35 -7.25 -4.82 30.74
CA VAL A 35 -6.60 -4.82 29.42
C VAL A 35 -5.54 -5.90 29.36
N VAL A 36 -5.57 -6.69 28.28
CA VAL A 36 -4.54 -7.67 27.93
C VAL A 36 -3.88 -7.24 26.63
N CYS A 37 -2.56 -7.12 26.66
CA CYS A 37 -1.76 -6.77 25.49
C CYS A 37 -0.41 -7.51 25.53
N PRO A 38 0.34 -7.60 24.41
CA PRO A 38 1.71 -8.09 24.43
C PRO A 38 2.59 -7.23 25.36
N PRO A 39 3.60 -7.82 26.03
CA PRO A 39 4.51 -7.06 26.89
C PRO A 39 5.34 -6.06 26.07
N PRO A 40 5.71 -4.90 26.68
CA PRO A 40 6.58 -3.93 26.04
C PRO A 40 7.97 -4.50 25.77
N LEU A 41 8.58 -4.08 24.66
CA LEU A 41 9.91 -4.53 24.26
C LEU A 41 10.95 -3.49 24.63
N TYR A 42 12.01 -3.94 25.28
CA TYR A 42 13.13 -3.11 25.70
C TYR A 42 14.45 -3.56 25.07
N LYS A 43 15.36 -2.61 24.87
CA LYS A 43 16.76 -2.89 24.54
C LYS A 43 17.68 -2.24 25.55
N PHE A 44 18.75 -2.93 25.93
CA PHE A 44 19.83 -2.35 26.70
C PHE A 44 20.77 -1.59 25.77
N ALA A 45 20.91 -0.28 25.99
CA ALA A 45 21.81 0.57 25.24
C ALA A 45 22.38 1.66 26.15
N LYS A 46 23.70 1.88 26.10
CA LYS A 46 24.40 2.91 26.90
C LYS A 46 24.14 2.79 28.42
N GLY A 47 24.21 1.57 28.95
CA GLY A 47 24.04 1.32 30.40
C GLY A 47 22.61 1.50 30.95
N ARG A 48 21.61 1.74 30.09
CA ARG A 48 20.21 1.89 30.48
C ARG A 48 19.28 1.03 29.63
N GLN A 49 18.18 0.62 30.23
CA GLN A 49 17.09 -0.05 29.51
C GLN A 49 16.25 1.02 28.80
N GLN A 50 16.09 0.90 27.48
CA GLN A 50 15.30 1.81 26.66
C GLN A 50 14.09 1.08 26.08
N LEU A 51 12.90 1.67 26.26
CA LEU A 51 11.68 1.19 25.61
C LEU A 51 11.82 1.34 24.10
N THR A 52 11.58 0.26 23.37
CA THR A 52 11.69 0.23 21.90
C THR A 52 10.36 0.06 21.21
N TRP A 53 9.39 -0.56 21.89
CA TRP A 53 8.04 -0.73 21.40
C TRP A 53 7.10 -1.03 22.57
N GLU A 54 5.89 -0.49 22.52
CA GLU A 54 4.78 -0.83 23.40
C GLU A 54 3.48 -0.86 22.59
N ALA A 55 2.50 -1.63 23.05
CA ALA A 55 1.17 -1.64 22.45
C ALA A 55 0.45 -0.29 22.70
N LEU A 56 -0.31 0.19 21.71
CA LEU A 56 -1.00 1.47 21.88
C LEU A 56 -2.11 1.39 22.94
N VAL A 57 -2.78 0.24 23.02
CA VAL A 57 -3.76 -0.03 24.08
C VAL A 57 -3.12 0.03 25.46
N GLU A 58 -1.85 -0.36 25.60
CA GLU A 58 -1.12 -0.29 26.88
C GLU A 58 -0.90 1.16 27.30
N LYS A 59 -0.44 1.99 26.36
CA LYS A 59 -0.26 3.43 26.58
C LYS A 59 -1.56 4.07 27.03
N THR A 60 -2.66 3.77 26.34
CA THR A 60 -3.99 4.28 26.70
C THR A 60 -4.47 3.76 28.07
N ALA A 61 -4.32 2.47 28.34
CA ALA A 61 -4.70 1.84 29.60
C ALA A 61 -3.96 2.47 30.78
N ARG A 62 -2.65 2.71 30.64
CA ARG A 62 -1.81 3.35 31.65
C ARG A 62 -2.27 4.77 31.95
N THR A 63 -2.53 5.58 30.91
CA THR A 63 -3.06 6.94 31.07
C THR A 63 -4.44 6.95 31.74
N ARG A 64 -5.26 5.93 31.48
CA ARG A 64 -6.61 5.79 32.03
C ARG A 64 -6.67 5.05 33.37
N GLN A 65 -5.53 4.61 33.90
CA GLN A 65 -5.40 3.85 35.15
C GLN A 65 -6.23 2.55 35.14
N LEU A 66 -6.18 1.82 34.03
CA LEU A 66 -6.80 0.50 33.89
C LEU A 66 -5.83 -0.61 34.31
N ASP A 67 -6.37 -1.74 34.76
CA ASP A 67 -5.59 -2.94 35.05
C ASP A 67 -4.98 -3.48 33.74
N ILE A 68 -3.66 -3.67 33.71
CA ILE A 68 -2.92 -4.16 32.53
C ILE A 68 -2.33 -5.53 32.85
N HIS A 69 -2.53 -6.48 31.94
CA HIS A 69 -2.05 -7.85 32.05
C HIS A 69 -1.28 -8.26 30.80
N HIS A 70 -0.14 -8.91 31.00
CA HIS A 70 0.72 -9.36 29.91
C HIS A 70 0.80 -10.90 29.91
N PRO A 71 0.61 -11.56 28.77
CA PRO A 71 1.01 -12.95 28.61
C PRO A 71 2.53 -13.06 28.43
N ASN A 72 3.14 -14.09 29.02
CA ASN A 72 4.59 -14.27 29.04
C ASN A 72 5.20 -14.75 27.70
N ALA A 73 4.38 -15.03 26.69
CA ALA A 73 4.82 -15.45 25.37
C ALA A 73 3.92 -14.85 24.29
N ARG A 74 4.38 -14.85 23.03
CA ARG A 74 3.54 -14.55 21.83
C ARG A 74 2.41 -15.58 21.59
N LYS A 75 2.09 -16.37 22.62
CA LYS A 75 1.07 -17.39 22.68
C LYS A 75 0.50 -17.36 24.09
N LEU A 76 -0.77 -17.71 24.23
CA LEU A 76 -1.40 -17.81 25.55
C LEU A 76 -1.08 -19.13 26.26
N THR A 77 -0.11 -19.94 25.81
CA THR A 77 0.24 -21.20 26.48
C THR A 77 0.64 -20.94 27.94
N GLY A 78 -0.03 -21.61 28.89
CA GLY A 78 0.22 -21.46 30.33
C GLY A 78 -0.29 -20.16 30.97
N TRP A 79 -0.80 -19.19 30.19
CA TRP A 79 -1.37 -17.96 30.73
C TRP A 79 -2.79 -18.17 31.26
N GLN A 80 -3.13 -17.62 32.42
CA GLN A 80 -4.47 -17.71 33.00
C GLN A 80 -5.15 -16.35 32.97
N VAL A 81 -6.48 -16.35 32.83
CA VAL A 81 -7.27 -15.13 32.92
C VAL A 81 -7.16 -14.58 34.34
N PRO A 82 -6.78 -13.31 34.51
CA PRO A 82 -6.64 -12.71 35.83
C PRO A 82 -8.00 -12.57 36.52
N SER A 83 -8.00 -12.55 37.85
CA SER A 83 -9.20 -12.21 38.62
C SER A 83 -9.67 -10.78 38.28
N ALA A 84 -10.99 -10.60 38.22
CA ALA A 84 -11.60 -9.30 38.06
C ALA A 84 -11.70 -8.52 39.39
N GLY A 85 -11.28 -9.09 40.51
CA GLY A 85 -11.43 -8.46 41.83
C GLY A 85 -10.32 -8.85 42.80
N LEU A 86 -10.62 -8.72 44.10
CA LEU A 86 -9.69 -9.07 45.17
C LEU A 86 -9.71 -10.57 45.48
N LYS A 87 -10.83 -11.24 45.20
CA LYS A 87 -10.96 -12.69 45.42
C LYS A 87 -10.55 -13.41 44.15
N GLU A 88 -9.86 -14.53 44.30
CA GLU A 88 -9.49 -15.38 43.16
C GLU A 88 -10.71 -15.87 42.36
N THR A 89 -11.86 -15.97 43.02
CA THR A 89 -13.14 -16.39 42.40
C THR A 89 -13.84 -15.27 41.62
N ASP A 90 -13.38 -14.02 41.71
CA ASP A 90 -13.98 -12.91 40.97
C ASP A 90 -13.60 -13.02 39.50
N ARG A 91 -14.58 -13.28 38.63
CA ARG A 91 -14.36 -13.44 37.19
C ARG A 91 -14.77 -12.20 36.39
N TYR A 92 -14.15 -12.05 35.23
CA TYR A 92 -14.68 -11.20 34.18
C TYR A 92 -15.88 -11.88 33.52
N ASP A 93 -16.90 -11.11 33.16
CA ASP A 93 -18.14 -11.64 32.60
C ASP A 93 -17.97 -11.99 31.12
N ILE A 94 -17.26 -11.15 30.37
CA ILE A 94 -17.06 -11.26 28.92
C ILE A 94 -15.63 -10.85 28.52
N GLY A 95 -15.06 -11.57 27.56
CA GLY A 95 -13.82 -11.17 26.89
C GLY A 95 -14.12 -10.46 25.58
N VAL A 96 -13.45 -9.32 25.32
CA VAL A 96 -13.57 -8.59 24.05
C VAL A 96 -12.21 -8.59 23.38
N VAL A 97 -12.14 -9.07 22.14
CA VAL A 97 -10.92 -9.15 21.35
C VAL A 97 -10.99 -8.18 20.18
N SER A 98 -9.89 -7.48 19.91
CA SER A 98 -9.73 -6.67 18.72
C SER A 98 -8.24 -6.54 18.41
N SER A 99 -7.79 -6.95 17.21
CA SER A 99 -6.39 -6.84 16.78
C SER A 99 -5.33 -7.33 17.79
N PHE A 100 -5.60 -8.42 18.53
CA PHE A 100 -4.70 -8.93 19.57
C PHE A 100 -3.51 -9.76 19.03
N GLY A 101 -3.65 -10.33 17.83
CA GLY A 101 -2.56 -11.03 17.12
C GLY A 101 -2.17 -12.39 17.69
N MET A 102 -2.86 -12.90 18.71
CA MET A 102 -2.68 -14.24 19.26
C MET A 102 -3.97 -15.05 19.16
N PHE A 103 -3.84 -16.34 18.84
CA PHE A 103 -4.95 -17.27 18.89
C PHE A 103 -5.45 -17.44 20.33
N ILE A 104 -6.77 -17.36 20.52
CA ILE A 104 -7.41 -17.51 21.83
C ILE A 104 -7.82 -18.98 22.01
N PRO A 105 -7.18 -19.74 22.90
CA PRO A 105 -7.53 -21.15 23.09
C PRO A 105 -8.87 -21.28 23.81
N GLN A 106 -9.59 -22.37 23.54
CA GLN A 106 -10.91 -22.68 24.13
C GLN A 106 -10.98 -22.47 25.65
N ARG A 107 -9.98 -22.94 26.40
CA ARG A 107 -9.91 -22.76 27.86
C ARG A 107 -9.97 -21.31 28.34
N ILE A 108 -9.54 -20.35 27.51
CA ILE A 108 -9.64 -18.91 27.81
C ILE A 108 -11.03 -18.43 27.49
N ILE A 109 -11.61 -18.85 26.35
CA ILE A 109 -12.98 -18.52 25.96
C ILE A 109 -13.98 -18.96 27.04
N GLU A 110 -13.85 -20.19 27.51
CA GLU A 110 -14.73 -20.80 28.52
C GLU A 110 -14.57 -20.23 29.93
N SER A 111 -13.49 -19.47 30.19
CA SER A 111 -13.30 -18.82 31.48
C SER A 111 -14.26 -17.65 31.71
N PHE A 112 -14.86 -17.11 30.64
CA PHE A 112 -15.84 -16.04 30.66
C PHE A 112 -17.26 -16.62 30.63
N PRO A 113 -18.12 -16.32 31.62
CA PRO A 113 -19.50 -16.80 31.65
C PRO A 113 -20.33 -16.44 30.40
N LEU A 114 -20.07 -15.28 29.79
CA LEU A 114 -20.72 -14.84 28.55
C LEU A 114 -19.89 -15.17 27.30
N GLY A 115 -18.79 -15.91 27.44
CA GLY A 115 -17.86 -16.21 26.37
C GLY A 115 -17.04 -14.99 25.94
N MET A 116 -16.57 -15.01 24.70
CA MET A 116 -15.77 -13.93 24.13
C MET A 116 -16.33 -13.48 22.78
N ILE A 117 -16.14 -12.20 22.48
CA ILE A 117 -16.49 -11.59 21.19
C ILE A 117 -15.27 -10.96 20.53
N ASN A 118 -15.22 -10.97 19.20
CA ASN A 118 -14.17 -10.35 18.39
C ASN A 118 -14.75 -9.22 17.52
N ILE A 119 -14.01 -8.11 17.43
CA ILE A 119 -14.28 -7.01 16.51
C ILE A 119 -13.40 -7.18 15.28
N HIS A 120 -14.03 -7.51 14.15
CA HIS A 120 -13.36 -7.82 12.90
C HIS A 120 -13.62 -6.75 11.84
N PRO A 121 -12.60 -6.16 11.20
CA PRO A 121 -12.77 -5.09 10.21
C PRO A 121 -13.11 -5.59 8.79
N SER A 122 -14.09 -6.49 8.68
CA SER A 122 -14.77 -6.81 7.42
C SER A 122 -16.25 -7.13 7.63
N LEU A 123 -16.99 -7.28 6.54
CA LEU A 123 -18.31 -7.94 6.53
C LEU A 123 -18.11 -9.45 6.40
N LEU A 124 -18.02 -10.14 7.53
CA LEU A 124 -17.95 -11.61 7.54
C LEU A 124 -19.18 -12.23 6.88
N PRO A 125 -19.04 -13.35 6.16
CA PRO A 125 -17.87 -14.25 6.11
C PRO A 125 -16.72 -13.83 5.16
N GLU A 126 -16.83 -12.72 4.43
CA GLU A 126 -15.72 -12.25 3.59
C GLU A 126 -14.54 -11.76 4.46
N TYR A 127 -13.32 -12.05 3.99
CA TYR A 127 -12.06 -11.60 4.57
C TYR A 127 -11.81 -12.06 6.02
N ARG A 128 -12.09 -13.32 6.35
CA ARG A 128 -11.61 -13.94 7.61
C ARG A 128 -10.08 -13.80 7.71
N GLY A 129 -9.54 -13.61 8.91
CA GLY A 129 -8.10 -13.63 9.18
C GLY A 129 -7.41 -12.28 9.36
N PRO A 130 -6.08 -12.22 9.28
CA PRO A 130 -5.30 -11.21 9.98
C PRO A 130 -5.13 -9.86 9.26
N SER A 131 -5.61 -9.69 8.02
CA SER A 131 -5.40 -8.43 7.26
C SER A 131 -6.56 -8.06 6.32
N PRO A 132 -7.81 -7.96 6.84
CA PRO A 132 -9.00 -7.65 6.04
C PRO A 132 -8.97 -6.26 5.40
N LEU A 133 -8.50 -5.23 6.12
CA LEU A 133 -8.41 -3.87 5.58
C LEU A 133 -7.51 -3.79 4.34
N GLN A 134 -6.33 -4.41 4.41
CA GLN A 134 -5.41 -4.45 3.28
C GLN A 134 -5.99 -5.25 2.11
N ALA A 135 -6.60 -6.40 2.39
CA ALA A 135 -7.20 -7.24 1.34
C ALA A 135 -8.33 -6.49 0.61
N ALA A 136 -9.24 -5.82 1.35
CA ALA A 136 -10.31 -5.02 0.76
C ALA A 136 -9.77 -3.89 -0.14
N LEU A 137 -8.69 -3.20 0.29
CA LEU A 137 -8.03 -2.16 -0.50
C LEU A 137 -7.34 -2.73 -1.75
N LEU A 138 -6.64 -3.85 -1.63
CA LEU A 138 -5.96 -4.51 -2.76
C LEU A 138 -6.96 -4.99 -3.82
N ASP A 139 -8.08 -5.58 -3.38
CA ASP A 139 -9.15 -6.03 -4.26
C ASP A 139 -9.94 -4.85 -4.88
N GLY A 140 -9.73 -3.63 -4.39
CA GLY A 140 -10.43 -2.43 -4.83
C GLY A 140 -11.91 -2.44 -4.49
N LYS A 141 -12.27 -3.03 -3.34
CA LYS A 141 -13.63 -2.98 -2.82
C LYS A 141 -14.04 -1.52 -2.62
N LYS A 142 -15.29 -1.21 -2.95
CA LYS A 142 -15.92 0.08 -2.65
C LYS A 142 -16.62 0.08 -1.30
N GLU A 143 -16.93 -1.11 -0.78
CA GLU A 143 -17.60 -1.32 0.49
C GLU A 143 -16.90 -2.44 1.26
N THR A 144 -16.79 -2.26 2.56
CA THR A 144 -16.42 -3.28 3.55
C THR A 144 -17.32 -3.07 4.77
N GLY A 145 -16.87 -3.43 5.97
CA GLY A 145 -17.60 -3.12 7.18
C GLY A 145 -16.90 -3.62 8.43
N ILE A 146 -17.64 -3.56 9.52
CA ILE A 146 -17.24 -4.07 10.82
C ILE A 146 -18.19 -5.19 11.17
N THR A 147 -17.64 -6.31 11.63
CA THR A 147 -18.41 -7.41 12.22
C THR A 147 -18.01 -7.57 13.68
N ILE A 148 -18.98 -7.64 14.58
CA ILE A 148 -18.78 -8.18 15.92
C ILE A 148 -19.36 -9.59 15.93
N GLN A 149 -18.52 -10.57 16.25
CA GLN A 149 -18.86 -12.00 16.26
C GLN A 149 -18.47 -12.63 17.60
N GLU A 150 -19.03 -13.80 17.89
CA GLU A 150 -18.49 -14.68 18.92
C GLU A 150 -17.08 -15.18 18.53
N VAL A 151 -16.22 -15.49 19.49
CA VAL A 151 -14.94 -16.15 19.21
C VAL A 151 -15.18 -17.66 19.09
N HIS A 152 -14.90 -18.22 17.91
CA HIS A 152 -14.97 -19.66 17.69
C HIS A 152 -13.72 -20.37 18.25
N PRO A 153 -13.86 -21.51 18.96
CA PRO A 153 -12.74 -22.17 19.64
C PRO A 153 -11.67 -22.74 18.71
N THR A 154 -12.00 -23.03 17.45
CA THR A 154 -11.11 -23.71 16.49
C THR A 154 -11.00 -23.03 15.12
N VAL A 155 -11.89 -22.08 14.79
CA VAL A 155 -11.97 -21.50 13.44
C VAL A 155 -11.75 -20.00 13.57
N MET A 156 -10.66 -19.51 13.00
CA MET A 156 -10.34 -18.08 13.04
C MET A 156 -11.44 -17.29 12.32
N ASP A 157 -12.03 -16.33 13.04
CA ASP A 157 -13.11 -15.46 12.58
C ASP A 157 -14.35 -16.20 12.03
N GLY A 158 -14.62 -17.42 12.53
CA GLY A 158 -15.76 -18.25 12.13
C GLY A 158 -16.88 -18.35 13.16
N GLY A 159 -16.96 -17.41 14.12
CA GLY A 159 -18.04 -17.43 15.11
C GLY A 159 -19.32 -16.80 14.59
N ARG A 160 -20.42 -16.98 15.33
CA ARG A 160 -21.71 -16.39 14.96
C ARG A 160 -21.63 -14.87 14.97
N VAL A 161 -22.25 -14.27 13.97
CA VAL A 161 -22.31 -12.82 13.80
C VAL A 161 -23.34 -12.25 14.77
N LEU A 162 -22.91 -11.33 15.63
CA LEU A 162 -23.78 -10.63 16.60
C LEU A 162 -24.27 -9.28 16.04
N ALA A 163 -23.40 -8.57 15.33
CA ALA A 163 -23.74 -7.32 14.66
C ALA A 163 -22.80 -7.04 13.49
N GLN A 164 -23.32 -6.36 12.47
CA GLN A 164 -22.53 -5.86 11.35
C GLN A 164 -22.88 -4.41 11.05
N MET A 165 -21.91 -3.68 10.51
CA MET A 165 -22.10 -2.33 10.03
C MET A 165 -21.31 -2.14 8.73
N PRO A 166 -21.97 -1.85 7.60
CA PRO A 166 -21.28 -1.57 6.34
C PRO A 166 -20.52 -0.24 6.42
N TYR A 167 -19.47 -0.15 5.62
CA TYR A 167 -18.59 1.02 5.53
C TYR A 167 -18.20 1.25 4.07
N GLN A 168 -18.48 2.45 3.55
CA GLN A 168 -18.07 2.86 2.21
C GLN A 168 -16.60 3.29 2.23
N ILE A 169 -15.80 2.70 1.35
CA ILE A 169 -14.38 3.02 1.22
C ILE A 169 -14.26 4.22 0.30
N ASP A 170 -13.78 5.35 0.84
CA ASP A 170 -13.45 6.51 0.03
C ASP A 170 -12.38 6.16 -1.04
N GLY A 171 -12.49 6.78 -2.23
CA GLY A 171 -11.61 6.50 -3.36
C GLY A 171 -10.13 6.79 -3.10
N THR A 172 -9.82 7.59 -2.08
CA THR A 172 -8.47 7.96 -1.66
C THR A 172 -8.05 7.38 -0.31
N ALA A 173 -8.99 6.79 0.45
CA ALA A 173 -8.73 6.25 1.79
C ALA A 173 -7.57 5.25 1.78
N THR A 174 -6.64 5.42 2.72
CA THR A 174 -5.57 4.48 3.01
C THR A 174 -5.95 3.52 4.13
N ARG A 175 -5.14 2.48 4.34
CA ARG A 175 -5.29 1.57 5.48
C ARG A 175 -5.32 2.32 6.81
N ILE A 176 -4.53 3.37 6.98
CA ILE A 176 -4.48 4.14 8.23
C ILE A 176 -5.79 4.90 8.45
N ASP A 177 -6.33 5.50 7.39
CA ASP A 177 -7.61 6.24 7.45
C ASP A 177 -8.74 5.29 7.85
N MET A 178 -8.82 4.13 7.18
CA MET A 178 -9.80 3.09 7.51
C MET A 178 -9.61 2.55 8.93
N MET A 179 -8.38 2.32 9.39
CA MET A 179 -8.12 1.88 10.76
C MET A 179 -8.66 2.86 11.80
N ASN A 180 -8.48 4.16 11.57
CA ASN A 180 -8.95 5.20 12.49
C ASN A 180 -10.49 5.30 12.46
N GLU A 181 -11.07 5.44 11.27
CA GLU A 181 -12.50 5.68 11.12
C GLU A 181 -13.33 4.44 11.49
N MET A 182 -13.01 3.28 10.92
CA MET A 182 -13.68 2.03 11.27
C MET A 182 -13.39 1.63 12.72
N GLY A 183 -12.21 1.94 13.25
CA GLY A 183 -11.89 1.74 14.66
C GLY A 183 -12.84 2.52 15.56
N HIS A 184 -13.03 3.81 15.29
CA HIS A 184 -13.98 4.66 16.03
C HIS A 184 -15.41 4.13 15.97
N LEU A 185 -15.88 3.83 14.76
CA LEU A 185 -17.20 3.26 14.50
C LEU A 185 -17.39 1.91 15.20
N SER A 186 -16.35 1.07 15.24
CA SER A 186 -16.40 -0.23 15.90
C SER A 186 -16.57 -0.12 17.42
N GLY A 187 -15.95 0.89 18.05
CA GLY A 187 -16.13 1.17 19.47
C GLY A 187 -17.56 1.58 19.81
N GLN A 188 -18.19 2.39 18.97
CA GLN A 188 -19.60 2.77 19.14
C GLN A 188 -20.53 1.55 18.98
N LEU A 189 -20.30 0.74 17.95
CA LEU A 189 -21.06 -0.49 17.70
C LEU A 189 -20.93 -1.47 18.87
N LEU A 190 -19.71 -1.64 19.40
CA LEU A 190 -19.43 -2.49 20.55
C LEU A 190 -20.20 -2.07 21.79
N VAL A 191 -20.14 -0.79 22.17
CA VAL A 191 -20.86 -0.30 23.35
C VAL A 191 -22.36 -0.50 23.18
N LYS A 192 -22.92 -0.13 22.02
CA LYS A 192 -24.34 -0.35 21.72
C LYS A 192 -24.72 -1.83 21.81
N LEU A 193 -23.86 -2.71 21.30
CA LEU A 193 -24.05 -4.16 21.38
C LEU A 193 -24.07 -4.65 22.82
N LEU A 194 -23.14 -4.20 23.67
CA LEU A 194 -23.07 -4.64 25.08
C LEU A 194 -24.30 -4.20 25.88
N HIS A 195 -24.82 -3.00 25.63
CA HIS A 195 -26.09 -2.54 26.23
C HIS A 195 -27.30 -3.40 25.83
N ASN A 196 -27.21 -4.15 24.73
CA ASN A 196 -28.28 -5.00 24.20
C ASN A 196 -27.84 -6.47 24.07
N TYR A 197 -26.87 -6.90 24.88
CA TYR A 197 -26.12 -8.13 24.63
C TYR A 197 -27.00 -9.39 24.55
N GLU A 198 -27.93 -9.56 25.49
CA GLU A 198 -28.83 -10.72 25.52
C GLU A 198 -29.68 -10.79 24.24
N TYR A 199 -30.28 -9.66 23.86
CA TYR A 199 -31.11 -9.55 22.65
C TYR A 199 -30.33 -9.89 21.38
N VAL A 200 -29.10 -9.40 21.22
CA VAL A 200 -28.29 -9.67 20.03
C VAL A 200 -27.73 -11.09 20.02
N ARG A 201 -27.42 -11.67 21.19
CA ARG A 201 -26.85 -13.01 21.31
C ARG A 201 -27.87 -14.08 20.94
N GLU A 202 -29.13 -13.90 21.34
CA GLU A 202 -30.24 -14.76 20.93
C GLU A 202 -30.46 -14.77 19.41
N ARG A 203 -30.09 -13.68 18.74
CA ARG A 203 -30.27 -13.46 17.29
C ARG A 203 -28.96 -13.63 16.51
N ALA A 204 -27.92 -14.17 17.14
CA ALA A 204 -26.64 -14.37 16.47
C ALA A 204 -26.80 -15.35 15.30
N ILE A 205 -26.21 -15.03 14.15
CA ILE A 205 -26.40 -15.78 12.90
C ILE A 205 -25.12 -16.55 12.58
N ASP A 206 -25.25 -17.83 12.23
CA ASP A 206 -24.14 -18.62 11.70
C ASP A 206 -23.67 -18.06 10.36
N GLN A 207 -22.36 -18.04 10.16
CA GLN A 207 -21.79 -17.56 8.90
C GLN A 207 -22.05 -18.55 7.76
N ASP A 208 -22.35 -18.02 6.57
CA ASP A 208 -22.51 -18.81 5.35
C ASP A 208 -21.13 -19.24 4.82
N GLU A 209 -20.75 -20.50 5.07
CA GLU A 209 -19.45 -21.04 4.69
C GLU A 209 -19.18 -20.97 3.17
N SER A 210 -20.22 -20.91 2.32
CA SER A 210 -20.04 -20.80 0.87
C SER A 210 -19.51 -19.42 0.41
N LYS A 211 -19.60 -18.41 1.27
CA LYS A 211 -19.15 -17.03 1.00
C LYS A 211 -17.83 -16.67 1.66
N VAL A 212 -17.18 -17.63 2.33
CA VAL A 212 -15.94 -17.40 3.06
C VAL A 212 -14.80 -17.07 2.10
N THR A 213 -14.14 -15.95 2.37
CA THR A 213 -12.82 -15.64 1.81
C THR A 213 -11.83 -15.40 2.94
N THR A 214 -10.56 -15.69 2.71
CA THR A 214 -9.52 -15.61 3.75
C THR A 214 -8.43 -14.64 3.39
N THR A 215 -7.88 -13.97 4.40
CA THR A 215 -6.71 -13.11 4.29
C THR A 215 -5.48 -13.79 4.88
N ARG A 216 -4.31 -13.22 4.60
CA ARG A 216 -3.02 -13.66 5.12
C ARG A 216 -2.23 -12.49 5.68
N LEU A 217 -1.17 -12.80 6.42
CA LEU A 217 -0.17 -11.79 6.77
C LEU A 217 0.63 -11.41 5.52
N TYR A 218 0.77 -10.11 5.33
CA TYR A 218 1.60 -9.56 4.27
C TYR A 218 3.04 -9.34 4.76
N SER A 219 3.97 -9.73 3.90
CA SER A 219 5.41 -9.57 4.02
C SER A 219 5.87 -8.32 3.26
N ARG A 220 7.17 -8.01 3.37
CA ARG A 220 7.76 -6.93 2.57
C ARG A 220 7.60 -7.17 1.08
N GLU A 221 7.77 -8.41 0.64
CA GLU A 221 7.70 -8.82 -0.76
C GLU A 221 6.34 -8.49 -1.40
N ASP A 222 5.27 -8.55 -0.63
CA ASP A 222 3.92 -8.24 -1.10
C ASP A 222 3.71 -6.78 -1.52
N SER A 223 4.60 -5.88 -1.07
CA SER A 223 4.62 -4.46 -1.46
C SER A 223 5.54 -4.17 -2.66
N ARG A 224 6.15 -5.20 -3.27
CA ARG A 224 7.01 -5.04 -4.44
C ARG A 224 6.15 -4.86 -5.69
N VAL A 225 6.40 -3.80 -6.45
CA VAL A 225 5.69 -3.56 -7.71
C VAL A 225 6.10 -4.61 -8.75
N ASN A 226 5.11 -5.30 -9.31
CA ASN A 226 5.29 -6.11 -10.51
C ASN A 226 4.92 -5.29 -11.76
N TRP A 227 5.90 -4.61 -12.34
CA TRP A 227 5.72 -3.72 -13.49
C TRP A 227 5.21 -4.43 -14.74
N GLU A 228 5.50 -5.73 -14.87
CA GLU A 228 5.09 -6.53 -16.01
C GLU A 228 3.66 -7.07 -15.90
N GLN A 229 2.99 -6.89 -14.76
CA GLN A 229 1.65 -7.43 -14.52
C GLN A 229 0.66 -6.44 -13.90
N MET A 230 1.14 -5.39 -13.24
CA MET A 230 0.30 -4.44 -12.53
C MET A 230 -0.04 -3.22 -13.39
N SER A 231 -1.32 -2.85 -13.34
CA SER A 231 -1.85 -1.54 -13.73
C SER A 231 -1.48 -0.45 -12.71
N ALA A 232 -1.59 0.82 -13.11
CA ALA A 232 -1.41 1.95 -12.20
C ALA A 232 -2.40 1.92 -11.03
N GLU A 233 -3.65 1.55 -11.30
CA GLU A 233 -4.71 1.41 -10.30
C GLU A 233 -4.34 0.34 -9.24
N GLN A 234 -3.84 -0.82 -9.66
CA GLN A 234 -3.37 -1.86 -8.73
C GLN A 234 -2.20 -1.36 -7.87
N ILE A 235 -1.26 -0.61 -8.44
CA ILE A 235 -0.13 -0.05 -7.69
C ILE A 235 -0.61 1.00 -6.67
N VAL A 236 -1.60 1.83 -7.02
CA VAL A 236 -2.17 2.83 -6.10
C VAL A 236 -2.99 2.17 -4.99
N ARG A 237 -3.76 1.12 -5.30
CA ARG A 237 -4.41 0.28 -4.27
C ARG A 237 -3.38 -0.34 -3.33
N MET A 238 -2.29 -0.86 -3.87
CA MET A 238 -1.18 -1.41 -3.09
C MET A 238 -0.54 -0.36 -2.18
N HIS A 239 -0.33 0.87 -2.68
CA HIS A 239 0.16 2.01 -1.90
C HIS A 239 -0.78 2.36 -0.74
N ARG A 240 -2.09 2.44 -1.01
CA ARG A 240 -3.11 2.69 0.01
C ARG A 240 -3.19 1.57 1.04
N ALA A 241 -3.13 0.31 0.60
CA ALA A 241 -3.23 -0.88 1.44
C ALA A 241 -2.05 -1.05 2.40
N PHE A 242 -0.82 -0.72 1.98
CA PHE A 242 0.37 -0.88 2.82
C PHE A 242 0.83 0.39 3.54
N CYS A 243 0.09 1.50 3.37
CA CYS A 243 0.33 2.76 4.05
C CYS A 243 0.55 2.57 5.57
N GLY A 244 1.63 3.20 6.09
CA GLY A 244 2.02 3.14 7.50
C GLY A 244 2.61 1.82 7.99
N ARG A 245 2.85 0.84 7.10
CA ARG A 245 3.47 -0.44 7.46
C ARG A 245 4.68 -0.74 6.60
N GLU A 246 4.47 -0.98 5.31
CA GLU A 246 5.55 -1.26 4.37
C GLU A 246 5.35 -0.37 3.13
N PRO A 247 6.27 0.57 2.85
CA PRO A 247 6.17 1.36 1.63
C PRO A 247 6.22 0.48 0.40
N VAL A 248 5.37 0.78 -0.59
CA VAL A 248 5.50 0.19 -1.92
C VAL A 248 6.91 0.40 -2.43
N HIS A 249 7.52 -0.65 -2.98
CA HIS A 249 8.91 -0.60 -3.37
C HIS A 249 9.15 -1.31 -4.68
N SER A 250 10.30 -1.00 -5.26
CA SER A 250 10.80 -1.62 -6.48
C SER A 250 12.31 -1.81 -6.36
N ILE A 251 12.89 -2.38 -7.39
CA ILE A 251 14.33 -2.43 -7.57
C ILE A 251 14.72 -1.74 -8.88
N TRP A 252 15.98 -1.31 -8.95
CA TRP A 252 16.57 -0.82 -10.18
C TRP A 252 18.05 -1.20 -10.27
N ARG A 253 18.62 -1.04 -11.46
CA ARG A 253 20.04 -1.26 -11.70
C ARG A 253 20.74 0.08 -11.91
N LYS A 254 21.76 0.37 -11.10
CA LYS A 254 22.68 1.51 -11.32
C LYS A 254 24.09 0.97 -11.47
N LYS A 255 24.70 1.17 -12.65
CA LYS A 255 25.96 0.50 -13.02
C LYS A 255 25.79 -1.03 -12.89
N ASN A 256 26.70 -1.71 -12.17
CA ASN A 256 26.67 -3.16 -11.97
C ASN A 256 26.02 -3.58 -10.63
N LYS A 257 25.26 -2.70 -9.97
CA LYS A 257 24.63 -3.00 -8.67
C LYS A 257 23.12 -2.80 -8.72
N MET A 258 22.42 -3.72 -8.07
CA MET A 258 20.99 -3.61 -7.80
C MET A 258 20.78 -2.78 -6.53
N HIS A 259 19.77 -1.93 -6.54
CA HIS A 259 19.33 -1.21 -5.35
C HIS A 259 17.83 -1.32 -5.20
N SER A 260 17.38 -1.42 -3.95
CA SER A 260 15.97 -1.26 -3.58
C SER A 260 15.63 0.22 -3.48
N ILE A 261 14.42 0.57 -3.90
CA ILE A 261 13.85 1.91 -3.85
C ILE A 261 12.42 1.84 -3.35
N GLN A 262 12.08 2.61 -2.34
CA GLN A 262 10.71 2.82 -1.90
C GLN A 262 10.08 3.96 -2.70
N LEU A 263 8.86 3.75 -3.12
CA LEU A 263 8.03 4.70 -3.87
C LEU A 263 7.03 5.28 -2.87
N GLN A 264 7.04 6.60 -2.72
CA GLN A 264 6.25 7.32 -1.73
C GLN A 264 5.40 8.38 -2.43
N ASP A 265 4.20 8.61 -1.89
CA ASP A 265 3.29 9.65 -2.38
C ASP A 265 2.93 9.39 -3.86
N ILE A 266 2.37 8.18 -4.10
CA ILE A 266 1.97 7.68 -5.42
C ILE A 266 0.54 8.14 -5.73
N ALA A 267 0.33 8.68 -6.93
CA ALA A 267 -0.98 9.13 -7.41
C ALA A 267 -1.25 8.69 -8.85
N LEU A 268 -2.53 8.70 -9.23
CA LEU A 268 -2.95 8.59 -10.63
C LEU A 268 -3.10 10.00 -11.23
N PRO A 269 -2.47 10.29 -12.38
CA PRO A 269 -2.80 11.49 -13.12
C PRO A 269 -4.16 11.37 -13.80
N ASP A 270 -4.93 12.45 -13.79
CA ASP A 270 -6.15 12.55 -14.58
C ASP A 270 -5.78 12.59 -16.08
N PRO A 271 -6.20 11.60 -16.88
CA PRO A 271 -5.88 11.56 -18.30
C PRO A 271 -6.49 12.73 -19.10
N ASN A 272 -7.54 13.37 -18.60
CA ASN A 272 -8.16 14.53 -19.25
C ASN A 272 -7.38 15.82 -19.02
N VAL A 273 -6.70 15.93 -17.87
CA VAL A 273 -5.91 17.11 -17.50
C VAL A 273 -4.47 16.99 -18.00
N GLU A 274 -3.89 15.80 -17.87
CA GLU A 274 -2.48 15.53 -18.19
C GLU A 274 -2.41 14.33 -19.12
N PRO A 275 -2.72 14.48 -20.43
CA PRO A 275 -2.78 13.37 -21.36
C PRO A 275 -1.43 12.63 -21.47
N LEU A 276 -1.51 11.33 -21.78
CA LEU A 276 -0.33 10.50 -21.97
C LEU A 276 0.53 11.08 -23.10
N ASP A 277 1.81 11.30 -22.83
CA ASP A 277 2.77 11.60 -23.89
C ASP A 277 2.95 10.34 -24.75
N PRO A 278 2.64 10.38 -26.07
CA PRO A 278 2.81 9.23 -26.96
C PRO A 278 4.26 8.70 -26.99
N GLU A 279 5.26 9.53 -26.69
CA GLU A 279 6.65 9.10 -26.61
C GLU A 279 6.89 8.22 -25.38
N ILE A 280 6.25 8.51 -24.24
CA ILE A 280 6.36 7.69 -23.01
C ILE A 280 5.72 6.32 -23.21
N ALA A 281 4.62 6.27 -23.96
CA ALA A 281 3.91 5.03 -24.27
C ALA A 281 4.83 3.99 -24.97
N LYS A 282 5.83 4.43 -25.74
CA LYS A 282 6.79 3.55 -26.42
C LYS A 282 7.72 2.80 -25.48
N TYR A 283 7.85 3.26 -24.24
CA TYR A 283 8.76 2.69 -23.28
C TYR A 283 8.07 1.61 -22.44
N PRO A 284 8.83 0.60 -22.02
CA PRO A 284 8.26 -0.48 -21.27
C PRO A 284 7.83 -0.08 -19.85
N PRO A 285 6.91 -0.84 -19.22
CA PRO A 285 6.47 -0.57 -17.86
C PRO A 285 7.63 -0.46 -16.87
N GLY A 286 7.52 0.48 -15.94
CA GLY A 286 8.59 0.79 -14.98
C GLY A 286 9.62 1.80 -15.51
N SER A 287 9.55 2.24 -16.78
CA SER A 287 10.45 3.27 -17.31
C SER A 287 10.17 4.64 -16.69
N VAL A 288 11.21 5.38 -16.32
CA VAL A 288 11.07 6.58 -15.48
C VAL A 288 11.28 7.85 -16.28
N PHE A 289 10.28 8.72 -16.22
CA PHE A 289 10.28 10.04 -16.84
C PHE A 289 10.13 11.12 -15.79
N TYR A 290 10.76 12.27 -16.00
CA TYR A 290 10.58 13.43 -15.16
C TYR A 290 9.73 14.47 -15.89
N ARG A 291 8.60 14.85 -15.28
CA ARG A 291 7.75 15.92 -15.80
C ARG A 291 8.27 17.24 -15.23
N ARG A 292 8.73 18.16 -16.08
CA ARG A 292 9.24 19.47 -15.61
C ARG A 292 8.14 20.40 -15.10
N LYS A 293 6.95 20.32 -15.71
CA LYS A 293 5.80 21.17 -15.39
C LYS A 293 5.10 20.75 -14.09
N VAL A 294 5.17 19.47 -13.75
CA VAL A 294 4.55 18.89 -12.55
C VAL A 294 5.62 18.09 -11.82
N PRO A 295 6.00 18.42 -10.58
CA PRO A 295 7.23 17.89 -9.95
C PRO A 295 7.11 16.43 -9.47
N TYR A 296 6.76 15.53 -10.39
CA TYR A 296 6.59 14.09 -10.20
C TYR A 296 7.48 13.32 -11.17
N LEU A 297 7.81 12.08 -10.80
CA LEU A 297 8.20 11.06 -11.75
C LEU A 297 6.96 10.42 -12.35
N GLU A 298 6.95 10.25 -13.66
CA GLU A 298 5.91 9.53 -14.38
C GLU A 298 6.45 8.16 -14.79
N VAL A 299 5.68 7.11 -14.49
CA VAL A 299 6.07 5.72 -14.77
C VAL A 299 4.89 4.98 -15.43
N PRO A 300 5.04 4.51 -16.68
CA PRO A 300 4.00 3.75 -17.36
C PRO A 300 3.88 2.34 -16.80
N CYS A 301 2.68 1.77 -16.90
CA CYS A 301 2.28 0.45 -16.42
C CYS A 301 1.86 -0.46 -17.58
N VAL A 302 1.62 -1.75 -17.30
CA VAL A 302 1.43 -2.78 -18.35
C VAL A 302 0.19 -2.59 -19.22
N ASP A 303 -0.82 -1.88 -18.74
CA ASP A 303 -2.06 -1.60 -19.46
C ASP A 303 -2.05 -0.22 -20.15
N GLY A 304 -0.92 0.47 -20.16
CA GLY A 304 -0.78 1.83 -20.71
C GLY A 304 -1.23 2.94 -19.77
N SER A 305 -1.76 2.60 -18.59
CA SER A 305 -1.93 3.56 -17.50
C SER A 305 -0.57 3.99 -16.93
N ARG A 306 -0.57 4.99 -16.05
CA ARG A 306 0.66 5.55 -15.48
C ARG A 306 0.45 5.99 -14.05
N ILE A 307 1.52 5.91 -13.26
CA ILE A 307 1.55 6.49 -11.90
C ILE A 307 2.47 7.70 -11.86
N TRP A 308 2.14 8.62 -10.97
CA TRP A 308 3.00 9.70 -10.54
C TRP A 308 3.60 9.41 -9.17
N ILE A 309 4.88 9.72 -9.00
CA ILE A 309 5.62 9.50 -7.75
C ILE A 309 6.29 10.81 -7.34
N LYS A 310 5.92 11.35 -6.18
CA LYS A 310 6.47 12.64 -5.69
C LYS A 310 7.76 12.46 -4.92
N GLN A 311 7.87 11.37 -4.16
CA GLN A 311 9.00 11.11 -3.29
C GLN A 311 9.49 9.67 -3.41
N LEU A 312 10.79 9.49 -3.31
CA LEU A 312 11.43 8.19 -3.41
C LEU A 312 12.54 8.07 -2.38
N GLN A 313 12.72 6.87 -1.85
CA GLN A 313 13.80 6.58 -0.92
C GLN A 313 14.65 5.42 -1.43
N VAL A 314 15.88 5.72 -1.84
CA VAL A 314 16.88 4.70 -2.15
C VAL A 314 17.36 4.07 -0.84
N GLN A 315 17.53 2.75 -0.82
CA GLN A 315 18.00 2.02 0.35
C GLN A 315 19.25 2.65 0.99
N GLY A 316 19.19 2.89 2.30
CA GLY A 316 20.29 3.51 3.08
C GLY A 316 20.43 5.02 2.88
N ARG A 317 19.49 5.69 2.21
CA ARG A 317 19.45 7.15 2.04
C ARG A 317 18.18 7.74 2.66
N THR A 318 18.19 9.04 2.88
CA THR A 318 16.99 9.80 3.25
C THR A 318 16.02 9.88 2.05
N PRO A 319 14.71 10.01 2.28
CA PRO A 319 13.74 10.29 1.21
C PRO A 319 14.12 11.55 0.42
N LYS A 320 13.85 11.53 -0.88
CA LYS A 320 14.13 12.61 -1.83
C LYS A 320 12.90 12.94 -2.65
N THR A 321 12.74 14.20 -3.04
CA THR A 321 11.73 14.60 -4.03
C THR A 321 12.08 14.05 -5.41
N ALA A 322 11.08 13.96 -6.30
CA ALA A 322 11.28 13.57 -7.70
C ALA A 322 12.40 14.38 -8.38
N LEU A 323 12.42 15.71 -8.19
CA LEU A 323 13.48 16.57 -8.74
C LEU A 323 14.87 16.24 -8.18
N GLN A 324 15.01 16.09 -6.87
CA GLN A 324 16.28 15.73 -6.24
C GLN A 324 16.78 14.35 -6.67
N PHE A 325 15.85 13.42 -6.87
CA PHE A 325 16.15 12.10 -7.39
C PHE A 325 16.68 12.18 -8.83
N VAL A 326 15.99 12.92 -9.70
CA VAL A 326 16.40 13.09 -11.10
C VAL A 326 17.79 13.70 -11.20
N ASN A 327 18.05 14.80 -10.48
CA ASN A 327 19.36 15.46 -10.47
C ASN A 327 20.51 14.55 -10.02
N GLY A 328 20.24 13.56 -9.17
CA GLY A 328 21.26 12.63 -8.66
C GLY A 328 21.40 11.32 -9.45
N TYR A 329 20.38 10.93 -10.22
CA TYR A 329 20.26 9.57 -10.74
C TYR A 329 19.78 9.45 -12.19
N LEU A 330 18.99 10.39 -12.71
CA LEU A 330 18.44 10.34 -14.06
C LEU A 330 19.14 11.37 -14.95
N ARG A 331 20.04 10.90 -15.83
CA ARG A 331 20.76 11.78 -16.78
C ARG A 331 20.01 11.97 -18.10
N VAL A 332 19.27 10.94 -18.53
CA VAL A 332 18.51 10.91 -19.78
C VAL A 332 17.11 10.39 -19.45
N PRO A 333 16.02 11.06 -19.89
CA PRO A 333 14.66 10.57 -19.70
C PRO A 333 14.47 9.15 -20.27
N GLY A 334 13.75 8.28 -19.56
CA GLY A 334 13.49 6.90 -20.00
C GLY A 334 14.70 5.96 -19.98
N ALA A 335 15.91 6.46 -19.70
CA ALA A 335 17.13 5.62 -19.61
C ALA A 335 17.19 4.76 -18.34
N LEU A 336 16.21 4.93 -17.46
CA LEU A 336 16.13 4.32 -16.15
C LEU A 336 14.80 3.60 -16.03
N ARG A 337 14.87 2.36 -15.57
CA ARG A 337 13.69 1.50 -15.45
C ARG A 337 13.70 0.79 -14.11
N PHE A 338 12.58 0.90 -13.42
CA PHE A 338 12.23 0.05 -12.30
C PHE A 338 11.90 -1.36 -12.81
N LEU A 339 12.36 -2.36 -12.07
CA LEU A 339 12.26 -3.76 -12.45
C LEU A 339 11.45 -4.52 -11.40
N THR A 340 10.73 -5.54 -11.85
CA THR A 340 10.09 -6.52 -10.97
C THR A 340 11.14 -7.43 -10.36
N ASP A 341 11.92 -8.11 -11.19
CA ASP A 341 12.93 -9.06 -10.74
C ASP A 341 14.37 -8.66 -11.08
N PRO A 342 15.35 -9.12 -10.29
CA PRO A 342 16.76 -8.90 -10.58
C PRO A 342 17.13 -9.67 -11.85
N VAL A 343 17.28 -8.96 -12.96
CA VAL A 343 17.80 -9.56 -14.20
C VAL A 343 19.30 -9.80 -14.05
N GLU A 344 19.83 -10.98 -14.39
CA GLU A 344 21.27 -11.29 -14.29
C GLU A 344 22.17 -10.44 -15.22
N SER A 345 21.59 -9.85 -16.27
CA SER A 345 22.33 -9.09 -17.29
C SER A 345 23.06 -7.87 -16.73
N LYS A 346 24.34 -7.70 -17.10
CA LYS A 346 25.15 -6.50 -16.82
C LYS A 346 24.72 -5.28 -17.65
N LYS A 347 23.92 -5.46 -18.71
CA LYS A 347 23.44 -4.35 -19.55
C LYS A 347 22.34 -3.57 -18.82
N PRO A 348 22.25 -2.24 -19.00
CA PRO A 348 21.14 -1.45 -18.47
C PRO A 348 19.84 -1.89 -19.16
N THR A 349 19.09 -2.71 -18.43
CA THR A 349 17.72 -3.19 -18.68
C THR A 349 17.51 -3.95 -20.00
N PRO A 350 17.15 -5.25 -19.98
CA PRO A 350 16.78 -5.95 -21.21
C PRO A 350 15.54 -5.29 -21.87
N PRO A 351 15.38 -5.42 -23.20
CA PRO A 351 14.16 -5.01 -23.85
C PRO A 351 12.98 -5.79 -23.26
N PHE A 352 11.96 -5.08 -22.80
CA PHE A 352 10.71 -5.70 -22.40
C PHE A 352 9.91 -6.03 -23.66
N GLN A 353 9.33 -7.22 -23.67
CA GLN A 353 8.41 -7.65 -24.70
C GLN A 353 7.01 -7.60 -24.11
N TRP A 354 6.11 -6.88 -24.77
CA TRP A 354 4.72 -6.83 -24.37
C TRP A 354 4.11 -8.24 -24.47
N PRO A 355 3.37 -8.70 -23.46
CA PRO A 355 2.57 -9.91 -23.59
C PRO A 355 1.61 -9.78 -24.78
N GLU A 356 1.28 -10.90 -25.43
CA GLU A 356 0.40 -10.92 -26.59
C GLU A 356 -0.95 -10.25 -26.29
N GLY A 357 -1.38 -9.32 -27.14
CA GLY A 357 -2.60 -8.55 -26.96
C GLY A 357 -2.61 -7.54 -25.80
N LYS A 358 -1.50 -7.38 -25.05
CA LYS A 358 -1.40 -6.43 -23.92
C LYS A 358 -0.66 -5.14 -24.26
N LYS A 359 -0.20 -4.97 -25.51
CA LYS A 359 0.44 -3.74 -25.97
C LYS A 359 -0.60 -2.62 -26.04
N PRO A 360 -0.44 -1.50 -25.31
CA PRO A 360 -1.45 -0.45 -25.30
C PRO A 360 -1.61 0.18 -26.69
N GLU A 361 -2.85 0.51 -27.05
CA GLU A 361 -3.20 1.05 -28.37
C GLU A 361 -2.41 2.31 -28.71
N ALA A 362 -2.23 3.22 -27.74
CA ALA A 362 -1.40 4.41 -27.91
C ALA A 362 0.05 4.07 -28.34
N VAL A 363 0.60 2.95 -27.89
CA VAL A 363 1.93 2.47 -28.28
C VAL A 363 1.91 1.98 -29.72
N VAL A 364 0.91 1.18 -30.08
CA VAL A 364 0.72 0.67 -31.45
C VAL A 364 0.58 1.84 -32.44
N MET A 365 -0.29 2.80 -32.12
CA MET A 365 -0.51 4.00 -32.94
C MET A 365 0.74 4.88 -33.04
N ALA A 366 1.50 5.04 -31.96
CA ALA A 366 2.74 5.82 -31.97
C ALA A 366 3.85 5.15 -32.79
N GLU A 367 3.93 3.81 -32.78
CA GLU A 367 4.85 3.05 -33.62
C GLU A 367 4.47 3.11 -35.10
N GLN A 368 3.18 3.01 -35.43
CA GLN A 368 2.68 3.19 -36.79
C GLN A 368 3.06 4.56 -37.34
N LYS A 369 2.76 5.64 -36.59
CA LYS A 369 3.14 7.01 -36.96
C LYS A 369 4.66 7.18 -37.10
N ALA A 370 5.45 6.55 -36.24
CA ALA A 370 6.91 6.60 -36.33
C ALA A 370 7.43 5.85 -37.58
N MET A 371 6.78 4.75 -37.96
CA MET A 371 7.08 3.98 -39.17
C MET A 371 6.74 4.78 -40.43
N GLU A 372 5.56 5.40 -40.48
CA GLU A 372 5.13 6.31 -41.55
C GLU A 372 6.12 7.47 -41.71
N ARG A 373 6.51 8.11 -40.59
CA ARG A 373 7.49 9.21 -40.63
C ARG A 373 8.86 8.75 -41.14
N LYS A 374 9.30 7.54 -40.78
CA LYS A 374 10.54 6.96 -41.33
C LYS A 374 10.44 6.67 -42.82
N GLN A 375 9.29 6.17 -43.30
CA GLN A 375 9.04 5.95 -44.72
C GLN A 375 9.06 7.28 -45.49
N GLN A 376 8.34 8.29 -44.99
CA GLN A 376 8.35 9.65 -45.56
C GLN A 376 9.76 10.25 -45.60
N LEU A 377 10.55 10.12 -44.53
CA LEU A 377 11.93 10.61 -44.51
C LEU A 377 12.84 9.86 -45.50
N ALA A 378 12.61 8.55 -45.67
CA ALA A 378 13.35 7.74 -46.63
C ALA A 378 12.98 8.08 -48.08
N GLU A 379 11.71 8.37 -48.35
CA GLU A 379 11.21 8.86 -49.65
C GLU A 379 11.73 10.26 -49.98
N MET A 380 11.76 11.17 -49.00
CA MET A 380 12.37 12.49 -49.16
C MET A 380 13.87 12.39 -49.45
N LYS A 381 14.59 11.50 -48.75
CA LYS A 381 16.01 11.25 -49.02
C LYS A 381 16.26 10.61 -50.38
N LYS A 382 15.38 9.70 -50.83
CA LYS A 382 15.44 9.17 -52.20
C LYS A 382 15.18 10.27 -53.24
N SER A 383 14.20 11.13 -53.00
CA SER A 383 13.86 12.25 -53.89
C SER A 383 15.00 13.28 -53.98
N GLN A 384 15.66 13.61 -52.85
CA GLN A 384 16.84 14.48 -52.85
C GLN A 384 18.06 13.85 -53.54
N LYS A 385 18.19 12.52 -53.53
CA LYS A 385 19.26 11.80 -54.22
C LYS A 385 19.07 11.78 -55.74
N ILE A 386 17.81 11.74 -56.21
CA ILE A 386 17.46 11.82 -57.64
C ILE A 386 17.74 13.22 -58.23
N VAL A 387 17.62 14.28 -57.43
CA VAL A 387 17.92 15.66 -57.87
C VAL A 387 19.44 15.96 -57.92
N GLY A 388 20.27 15.13 -57.28
CA GLY A 388 21.73 15.30 -57.21
C GLY A 388 22.55 14.63 -58.33
N GLU A 389 21.91 13.93 -59.27
CA GLU A 389 22.58 13.17 -60.34
C GLU A 389 22.37 13.77 -61.77
N CYS A 390 21.96 15.04 -61.89
CA CYS A 390 21.95 15.75 -63.18
C CYS A 390 23.24 16.57 -63.39
N GLU A 391 24.17 15.93 -64.10
CA GLU A 391 25.17 16.42 -65.07
C GLU A 391 26.01 17.69 -64.80
N TYR A 392 27.33 17.52 -64.76
CA TYR A 392 28.26 18.23 -65.67
C TYR A 392 29.46 17.30 -66.00
N GLY A 393 29.62 16.98 -67.28
CA GLY A 393 30.75 16.20 -67.83
C GLY A 393 32.01 17.04 -68.12
N PRO A 394 33.16 16.42 -68.43
CA PRO A 394 34.47 17.06 -68.38
C PRO A 394 34.99 17.56 -69.74
N GLY A 395 35.75 18.65 -69.72
CA GLY A 395 36.59 19.18 -70.82
C GLY A 395 36.70 20.70 -70.71
N GLU A 396 37.82 21.40 -70.84
CA GLU A 396 39.21 21.12 -71.22
C GLU A 396 40.09 22.26 -70.63
N LEU A 397 41.41 22.06 -70.64
CA LEU A 397 42.44 22.92 -70.04
C LEU A 397 43.01 23.98 -71.01
N VAL A 398 43.17 25.23 -70.52
CA VAL A 398 44.38 26.13 -70.63
C VAL A 398 44.61 26.90 -71.96
N PRO A 399 45.34 28.07 -72.05
CA PRO A 399 45.99 28.96 -71.04
C PRO A 399 45.70 30.49 -71.14
N ASP A 400 46.13 31.19 -70.08
CA ASP A 400 46.76 32.52 -69.92
C ASP A 400 46.78 33.53 -71.10
N ASP A 401 46.44 34.80 -70.80
CA ASP A 401 47.26 35.96 -71.17
C ASP A 401 47.00 37.20 -70.28
N GLU A 402 48.03 38.04 -70.20
CA GLU A 402 48.30 39.16 -69.30
C GLU A 402 47.50 40.46 -69.57
N THR A 403 47.80 41.48 -68.75
CA THR A 403 47.57 42.95 -68.86
C THR A 403 46.33 43.49 -68.14
N LEU A 404 46.46 44.14 -66.97
CA LEU A 404 46.96 45.50 -66.66
C LEU A 404 45.88 46.59 -66.74
N VAL A 405 45.94 47.46 -65.72
CA VAL A 405 45.50 48.87 -65.65
C VAL A 405 44.14 49.20 -65.01
N ASP A 406 44.27 49.81 -63.81
CA ASP A 406 43.59 50.94 -63.17
C ASP A 406 42.06 51.06 -63.10
N GLY A 407 41.60 51.59 -61.95
CA GLY A 407 40.42 52.45 -61.96
C GLY A 407 39.61 52.51 -60.67
N GLU A 408 40.06 53.37 -59.76
CA GLU A 408 39.23 54.26 -58.94
C GLU A 408 38.46 53.76 -57.69
N THR A 409 38.79 54.51 -56.64
CA THR A 409 38.23 54.66 -55.30
C THR A 409 36.88 55.39 -55.23
N ASN A 410 36.23 55.21 -54.06
CA ASN A 410 35.30 56.11 -53.36
C ASN A 410 33.81 56.10 -53.76
N LYS A 411 32.97 55.54 -52.89
CA LYS A 411 32.39 56.23 -51.72
C LYS A 411 31.77 55.25 -50.72
#